data_AF-A0A7L5YLX7-F1
#
_entry.id   AF-A0A7L5YLX7-F1
#
_cell.length_a   1.000
_cell.length_b   1.000
_cell.length_c   1.000
_cell.angle_alpha   90.00
_cell.angle_beta   90.00
_cell.angle_gamma   90.00
#
_symmetry.space_group_name_H-M   'P 1'
#
loop_
_entity.id
_entity.type
_entity.pdbx_description
1 polymer ?
#
loop_
_entity_poly.entity_id
_entity_poly.type
_entity_poly.pdbx_seq_one_letter_code
_entity_poly.pdbx_strand_id
1 'polypeptide(L)'
;MAAIEAAHAALALAQAHGLTAQEANISLHLAEDQAFLLNSYAAAAENARHCLRLIPQPDGIDRTKVATAYSVLGFVAAQQQRPVDAVWALREALAVLALYRYDHRSI
;
A
#
# COMPACT_ATOMS: atom_id res chain seq x y z
N MET A 1 4.03 -14.64 13.85
CA MET A 1 3.07 -15.54 13.17
C MET A 1 1.63 -15.20 13.51
N ALA A 2 1.21 -15.21 14.78
CA ALA A 2 -0.19 -14.93 15.18
C ALA A 2 -0.79 -13.62 14.62
N ALA A 3 0.00 -12.54 14.53
CA ALA A 3 -0.48 -11.25 14.01
C ALA A 3 -0.87 -11.29 12.52
N ILE A 4 -0.14 -12.06 11.70
CA ILE A 4 -0.42 -12.17 10.26
C ILE A 4 -1.60 -13.10 9.98
N GLU A 5 -1.73 -14.18 10.75
CA GLU A 5 -2.91 -15.05 10.70
C GLU A 5 -4.18 -14.25 11.07
N ALA A 6 -4.10 -13.43 12.12
CA ALA A 6 -5.19 -12.54 12.50
C ALA A 6 -5.50 -11.49 11.41
N ALA A 7 -4.48 -10.91 10.78
CA ALA A 7 -4.66 -9.95 9.69
C ALA A 7 -5.31 -10.58 8.44
N HIS A 8 -4.94 -11.81 8.07
CA HIS A 8 -5.60 -12.53 6.97
C HIS A 8 -7.05 -12.89 7.32
N ALA A 9 -7.34 -13.30 8.57
CA ALA A 9 -8.71 -13.53 9.01
C ALA A 9 -9.55 -12.24 8.96
N ALA A 10 -8.98 -11.11 9.41
CA ALA A 10 -9.62 -9.80 9.33
C ALA A 10 -9.86 -9.37 7.86
N LEU A 11 -8.92 -9.66 6.96
CA LEU A 11 -9.07 -9.41 5.53
C LEU A 11 -10.23 -10.20 4.94
N ALA A 12 -10.33 -11.48 5.25
CA ALA A 12 -11.43 -12.34 4.77
C ALA A 12 -12.79 -11.85 5.28
N LEU A 13 -12.87 -11.39 6.53
CA LEU A 13 -14.10 -10.77 7.07
C LEU A 13 -14.44 -9.48 6.34
N ALA A 14 -13.47 -8.59 6.13
CA ALA A 14 -13.70 -7.34 5.40
C ALA A 14 -14.24 -7.60 3.99
N GLN A 15 -13.69 -8.61 3.29
CA GLN A 15 -14.15 -9.05 1.97
C GLN A 15 -15.57 -9.61 2.01
N ALA A 16 -15.87 -10.49 2.96
CA ALA A 16 -17.20 -11.09 3.12
C ALA A 16 -18.29 -10.02 3.38
N HIS A 17 -17.92 -8.92 4.01
CA HIS A 17 -18.83 -7.80 4.32
C HIS A 17 -18.75 -6.63 3.33
N GLY A 18 -17.95 -6.72 2.27
CA GLY A 18 -17.81 -5.65 1.27
C GLY A 18 -17.19 -4.35 1.80
N LEU A 19 -16.39 -4.42 2.86
CA LEU A 19 -15.79 -3.28 3.54
C LEU A 19 -14.49 -2.85 2.83
N THR A 20 -14.60 -2.26 1.64
CA THR A 20 -13.47 -1.93 0.77
C THR A 20 -12.39 -1.07 1.43
N ALA A 21 -12.77 -0.09 2.24
CA ALA A 21 -11.82 0.76 2.97
C ALA A 21 -11.04 -0.03 4.04
N GLN A 22 -11.72 -0.94 4.74
CA GLN A 22 -11.10 -1.81 5.75
C GLN A 22 -10.16 -2.80 5.08
N GLU A 23 -10.60 -3.38 3.97
CA GLU A 23 -9.83 -4.30 3.13
C GLU A 23 -8.54 -3.64 2.65
N ALA A 24 -8.62 -2.43 2.09
CA ALA A 24 -7.45 -1.67 1.65
C ALA A 24 -6.45 -1.41 2.79
N ASN A 25 -6.95 -1.04 3.98
CA ASN A 25 -6.11 -0.77 5.14
C ASN A 25 -5.38 -2.04 5.62
N ILE A 26 -6.09 -3.16 5.72
CA ILE A 26 -5.52 -4.44 6.18
C ILE A 26 -4.48 -4.93 5.17
N SER A 27 -4.77 -4.83 3.87
CA SER A 27 -3.80 -5.19 2.83
C SER A 27 -2.56 -4.32 2.87
N LEU A 28 -2.66 -3.01 3.12
CA LEU A 28 -1.47 -2.17 3.28
C LEU A 28 -0.60 -2.63 4.46
N HIS A 29 -1.22 -2.93 5.60
CA HIS A 29 -0.48 -3.38 6.78
C HIS A 29 0.21 -4.74 6.56
N LEU A 30 -0.50 -5.69 5.93
CA LEU A 30 0.11 -6.95 5.51
C LEU A 30 1.30 -6.72 4.56
N ALA A 31 1.19 -5.77 3.64
CA ALA A 31 2.27 -5.46 2.72
C ALA A 31 3.52 -4.92 3.45
N GLU A 32 3.34 -4.03 4.43
CA GLU A 32 4.43 -3.49 5.26
C GLU A 32 5.11 -4.59 6.07
N ASP A 33 4.34 -5.40 6.80
CA ASP A 33 4.88 -6.50 7.61
C ASP A 33 5.63 -7.51 6.75
N GLN A 34 5.06 -7.87 5.60
CA GLN A 34 5.68 -8.81 4.67
C GLN A 34 6.97 -8.24 4.08
N ALA A 35 6.99 -6.95 3.73
CA ALA A 35 8.18 -6.30 3.17
C ALA A 35 9.29 -6.12 4.21
N PHE A 36 8.98 -5.51 5.35
CA PHE A 36 9.97 -4.99 6.28
C PHE A 36 10.33 -5.97 7.41
N LEU A 37 9.41 -6.85 7.80
CA LEU A 37 9.64 -7.77 8.92
C LEU A 37 9.94 -9.20 8.44
N LEU A 38 9.24 -9.65 7.38
CA LEU A 38 9.33 -11.05 6.94
C LEU A 38 10.16 -11.28 5.68
N ASN A 39 10.61 -10.23 5.00
CA ASN A 39 11.28 -10.33 3.69
C ASN A 39 10.49 -11.14 2.64
N SER A 40 9.16 -11.17 2.79
CA SER A 40 8.22 -11.88 1.92
C SER A 40 7.78 -10.96 0.78
N TYR A 41 8.74 -10.60 -0.07
CA TYR A 41 8.57 -9.51 -1.05
C TYR A 41 7.48 -9.76 -2.10
N ALA A 42 7.27 -11.01 -2.51
CA ALA A 42 6.20 -11.34 -3.47
C ALA A 42 4.81 -11.06 -2.88
N ALA A 43 4.56 -11.55 -1.66
CA ALA A 43 3.31 -11.31 -0.94
C ALA A 43 3.12 -9.81 -0.64
N ALA A 44 4.19 -9.13 -0.25
CA ALA A 44 4.15 -7.70 0.00
C ALA A 44 3.71 -6.90 -1.23
N ALA A 45 4.27 -7.22 -2.40
CA ALA A 45 3.88 -6.57 -3.65
C ALA A 45 2.42 -6.87 -4.06
N GLU A 46 1.95 -8.09 -3.80
CA GLU A 46 0.55 -8.46 -4.07
C GLU A 46 -0.42 -7.64 -3.21
N ASN A 47 -0.16 -7.59 -1.90
CA ASN A 47 -0.98 -6.84 -0.95
C ASN A 47 -0.93 -5.32 -1.19
N ALA A 48 0.23 -4.76 -1.53
CA ALA A 48 0.35 -3.34 -1.88
C ALA A 48 -0.43 -2.99 -3.15
N ARG A 49 -0.38 -3.84 -4.20
CA ARG A 49 -1.19 -3.65 -5.42
C ARG A 49 -2.68 -3.81 -5.14
N HIS A 50 -3.04 -4.73 -4.26
CA HIS A 50 -4.43 -4.93 -3.86
C HIS A 50 -4.99 -3.71 -3.16
N CYS A 51 -4.25 -3.15 -2.19
CA CYS A 51 -4.58 -1.88 -1.56
C CYS A 51 -4.82 -0.77 -2.61
N LEU A 52 -3.90 -0.60 -3.56
CA LEU A 52 -4.03 0.43 -4.61
C LEU A 52 -5.26 0.24 -5.51
N ARG A 53 -5.72 -1.00 -5.75
CA ARG A 53 -6.95 -1.26 -6.52
C ARG A 53 -8.22 -0.87 -5.76
N LEU A 54 -8.18 -0.96 -4.44
CA LEU A 54 -9.34 -0.74 -3.58
C LEU A 54 -9.51 0.72 -3.16
N ILE A 55 -8.47 1.54 -3.26
CA ILE A 55 -8.55 2.97 -2.96
C ILE A 55 -9.18 3.69 -4.17
N PRO A 56 -10.43 4.19 -4.08
CA PRO A 56 -11.01 4.98 -5.15
C PRO A 56 -10.28 6.31 -5.28
N GLN A 57 -9.98 6.76 -6.50
CA GLN A 57 -9.72 8.18 -6.77
C GLN A 57 -10.96 8.80 -7.46
N PRO A 58 -11.27 10.10 -7.32
CA PRO A 58 -10.88 11.09 -6.31
C PRO A 58 -12.10 11.75 -5.63
N ASP A 59 -12.14 11.75 -4.30
CA ASP A 59 -12.68 12.81 -3.42
C ASP A 59 -12.64 12.27 -1.98
N GLY A 60 -11.70 12.78 -1.16
CA GLY A 60 -11.54 12.38 0.26
C GLY A 60 -10.49 11.29 0.56
N ILE A 61 -9.57 11.00 -0.36
CA ILE A 61 -8.55 9.94 -0.23
C ILE A 61 -7.57 10.23 0.91
N ASP A 62 -7.28 9.20 1.71
CA ASP A 62 -6.06 9.10 2.51
C ASP A 62 -4.84 8.93 1.58
N ARG A 63 -4.41 10.04 0.96
CA ARG A 63 -3.31 10.08 -0.03
C ARG A 63 -2.01 9.54 0.55
N THR A 64 -1.84 9.60 1.87
CA THR A 64 -0.71 9.01 2.58
C THR A 64 -0.65 7.50 2.38
N LYS A 65 -1.78 6.78 2.46
CA LYS A 65 -1.83 5.33 2.24
C LYS A 65 -1.44 4.94 0.82
N VAL A 66 -1.89 5.70 -0.17
CA VAL A 66 -1.51 5.49 -1.57
C VAL A 66 0.00 5.66 -1.73
N ALA A 67 0.57 6.72 -1.17
CA ALA A 67 2.01 6.95 -1.19
C ALA A 67 2.79 5.84 -0.46
N THR A 68 2.28 5.34 0.67
CA THR A 68 2.87 4.22 1.41
C THR A 68 2.85 2.94 0.57
N ALA A 69 1.73 2.60 -0.07
CA ALA A 69 1.63 1.41 -0.91
C ALA A 69 2.65 1.44 -2.07
N TYR A 70 2.80 2.59 -2.73
CA TYR A 70 3.85 2.79 -3.73
C TYR A 70 5.27 2.71 -3.15
N SER A 71 5.49 3.22 -1.94
CA SER A 71 6.79 3.12 -1.26
C SER A 71 7.15 1.67 -0.96
N VAL A 72 6.18 0.85 -0.52
CA VAL A 72 6.37 -0.59 -0.32
C VAL A 72 6.74 -1.28 -1.64
N LEU A 73 6.06 -0.96 -2.74
CA LEU A 73 6.41 -1.48 -4.06
C LEU A 73 7.82 -1.09 -4.49
N GLY A 74 8.22 0.16 -4.21
CA GLY A 74 9.58 0.65 -4.48
C GLY A 74 10.64 -0.13 -3.69
N PHE A 75 10.40 -0.34 -2.40
CA PHE A 75 11.27 -1.12 -1.55
C PHE A 75 11.39 -2.57 -2.03
N VAL A 76 10.26 -3.23 -2.31
CA VAL A 76 10.23 -4.60 -2.82
C VAL A 76 11.00 -4.72 -4.13
N ALA A 77 10.81 -3.79 -5.07
CA ALA A 77 11.53 -3.79 -6.34
C ALA A 77 13.04 -3.65 -6.14
N ALA A 78 13.48 -2.81 -5.20
CA ALA A 78 14.90 -2.67 -4.87
C ALA A 78 15.49 -3.97 -4.31
N GLN A 79 14.79 -4.64 -3.38
CA GLN A 79 15.23 -5.94 -2.83
C GLN A 79 15.31 -7.02 -3.91
N GLN A 80 14.43 -6.96 -4.92
CA GLN A 80 14.42 -7.88 -6.06
C GLN A 80 15.39 -7.51 -7.19
N GLN A 81 16.30 -6.55 -6.99
CA GLN A 81 17.26 -6.09 -8.01
C GLN A 81 16.56 -5.55 -9.27
N ARG A 82 15.42 -4.88 -9.10
CA ARG A 82 14.63 -4.23 -10.16
C ARG A 82 14.66 -2.71 -9.97
N PRO A 83 15.81 -2.05 -10.22
CA PRO A 83 15.99 -0.64 -9.87
C PRO A 83 15.09 0.30 -10.69
N VAL A 84 14.78 -0.04 -11.95
CA VAL A 84 13.86 0.76 -12.79
C VAL A 84 12.47 0.81 -12.17
N ASP A 85 11.96 -0.34 -11.73
CA ASP A 85 10.65 -0.45 -11.10
C ASP A 85 10.62 0.24 -9.73
N ALA A 86 11.73 0.17 -8.99
CA ALA A 86 11.88 0.87 -7.71
C ALA A 86 11.78 2.39 -7.87
N VAL A 87 12.51 2.95 -8.84
CA VAL A 87 12.48 4.38 -9.15
C VAL A 87 11.09 4.79 -9.61
N TRP A 88 10.46 4.00 -10.48
CA TRP A 88 9.10 4.30 -10.93
C TRP A 88 8.12 4.37 -9.75
N ALA A 89 8.11 3.37 -8.88
CA ALA A 89 7.18 3.33 -7.75
C ALA A 89 7.42 4.48 -6.75
N LEU A 90 8.68 4.82 -6.46
CA LEU A 90 9.00 5.96 -5.60
C LEU A 90 8.59 7.31 -6.22
N ARG A 91 8.66 7.45 -7.54
CA ARG A 91 8.16 8.65 -8.24
C ARG A 91 6.66 8.79 -8.12
N GLU A 92 5.90 7.70 -8.22
CA GLU A 92 4.46 7.71 -7.99
C GLU A 92 4.11 8.10 -6.55
N ALA A 93 4.82 7.54 -5.55
CA ALA A 93 4.64 7.93 -4.16
C ALA A 93 4.85 9.43 -3.93
N LEU A 94 5.93 9.98 -4.52
CA LEU A 94 6.23 11.41 -4.44
C LEU A 94 5.21 12.27 -5.18
N ALA A 95 4.72 11.83 -6.35
CA ALA A 95 3.70 12.56 -7.10
C ALA A 95 2.40 12.71 -6.30
N VAL A 96 1.97 11.64 -5.64
CA VAL A 96 0.79 11.62 -4.76
C VAL A 96 0.95 12.62 -3.60
N LEU A 97 2.12 12.64 -2.96
CA LEU A 97 2.40 13.57 -1.85
C LEU A 97 2.61 15.02 -2.32
N ALA A 98 3.20 15.24 -3.49
CA ALA A 98 3.41 16.57 -4.05
C ALA A 98 2.08 17.25 -4.40
N LEU A 99 1.15 16.50 -4.99
CA LEU A 99 -0.23 16.95 -5.22
C LEU A 99 -0.93 17.26 -3.90
N TYR A 100 -0.76 16.41 -2.87
CA TYR A 100 -1.30 16.68 -1.53
C TYR A 100 -0.77 17.98 -0.91
N ARG A 101 0.54 18.25 -1.03
CA ARG A 101 1.15 19.46 -0.45
C ARG A 101 0.70 20.75 -1.15
N TYR A 102 0.34 20.68 -2.43
CA TYR A 102 -0.21 21.84 -3.15
C TYR A 102 -1.64 22.15 -2.68
N ASP A 103 -2.51 21.15 -2.57
CA ASP A 103 -3.90 21.33 -2.12
C ASP A 103 -4.02 21.94 -0.71
N HIS A 104 -3.09 21.61 0.20
CA HIS A 104 -3.12 22.09 1.60
C HIS A 104 -2.38 23.40 1.87
N ARG A 105 -1.67 23.97 0.89
CA ARG A 105 -0.98 25.27 1.03
C ARG A 105 -1.79 26.45 0.49
N SER A 106 -2.98 26.21 -0.02
CA SER A 106 -3.87 27.21 -0.64
C SER A 106 -4.97 27.73 0.28
N ILE A 107 -4.82 27.60 1.61
CA ILE A 107 -5.77 28.09 2.62
C ILE A 107 -5.08 29.09 3.55
#